data_AF-A0A969CWE6-F1
#
_entry.id   AF-A0A969CWE6-F1
#
_cell.length_a   1.000
_cell.length_b   1.000
_cell.length_c   1.000
_cell.angle_alpha   90.00
_cell.angle_beta   90.00
_cell.angle_gamma   90.00
#
_symmetry.space_group_name_H-M   'P 1'
#
loop_
_entity.id
_entity.type
_entity.pdbx_description
1 polymer ?
#
loop_
_entity_poly.entity_id
_entity_poly.type
_entity_poly.pdbx_seq_one_letter_code
_entity_poly.pdbx_strand_id
1 'polypeptide(L)'
;MSHQITAKFVFNSDLAIAQDLSSQSISSSIYPCLPDAREGLSKSQMNKPPLLRGVVEYKGKQYYVVEMLYKTTPPFVDYEEDYYQGGRFFVQLDELGCLPLNTTDDATDLLFVSMTQVVPEPVAQQLALQWWQKRLNELGSLQKLKQDILDGLKPGPYTLYLFAEDVWALEQLGITIPESALNQPR
;
A
#
# COMPACT_ATOMS: atom_id res chain seq x y z
N MET A 1 -13.29 6.11 50.00
CA MET A 1 -14.27 6.50 48.96
C MET A 1 -13.49 6.80 47.69
N SER A 2 -13.40 5.82 46.78
CA SER A 2 -12.56 5.88 45.59
C SER A 2 -13.32 6.58 44.46
N HIS A 3 -12.78 7.67 43.93
CA HIS A 3 -13.35 8.38 42.79
C HIS A 3 -12.91 7.67 41.51
N GLN A 4 -13.86 7.06 40.79
CA GLN A 4 -13.64 6.55 39.45
C GLN A 4 -13.64 7.74 38.47
N ILE A 5 -12.48 7.99 37.87
CA ILE A 5 -12.35 8.89 36.72
C ILE A 5 -12.84 8.11 35.50
N THR A 6 -14.06 8.42 35.05
CA THR A 6 -14.60 7.89 33.80
C THR A 6 -13.91 8.63 32.64
N ALA A 7 -12.92 7.99 32.02
CA ALA A 7 -12.35 8.48 30.77
C ALA A 7 -13.40 8.32 29.66
N LYS A 8 -14.03 9.44 29.26
CA LYS A 8 -14.83 9.51 28.04
C LYS A 8 -13.87 9.41 26.84
N PHE A 9 -13.84 8.25 26.20
CA PHE A 9 -13.27 8.12 24.86
C PHE A 9 -14.18 8.89 23.89
N VAL A 10 -13.71 10.07 23.48
CA VAL A 10 -14.26 10.78 22.33
C VAL A 10 -13.72 10.06 21.10
N PHE A 11 -14.58 9.30 20.41
CA PHE A 11 -14.27 8.77 19.08
C PHE A 11 -14.14 9.97 18.14
N ASN A 12 -12.90 10.32 17.79
CA ASN A 12 -12.61 11.37 16.82
C ASN A 12 -12.84 10.77 15.43
N SER A 13 -13.90 11.18 14.74
CA SER A 13 -14.32 10.66 13.42
C SER A 13 -13.36 10.96 12.27
N ASP A 14 -12.27 11.68 12.54
CA ASP A 14 -11.23 12.04 11.57
C ASP A 14 -9.94 11.20 11.69
N LEU A 15 -9.91 10.20 12.58
CA LEU A 15 -8.75 9.31 12.70
C LEU A 15 -8.86 8.18 11.68
N ALA A 16 -7.87 8.06 10.79
CA ALA A 16 -7.71 6.88 9.95
C ALA A 16 -7.20 5.73 10.83
N ILE A 17 -7.91 4.60 10.82
CA ILE A 17 -7.56 3.43 11.66
C ILE A 17 -7.05 2.32 10.76
N ALA A 18 -5.76 2.02 10.93
CA ALA A 18 -5.10 0.87 10.35
C ALA A 18 -5.48 -0.43 11.08
N GLN A 19 -5.89 -1.46 10.32
CA GLN A 19 -6.02 -2.82 10.86
C GLN A 19 -4.72 -3.61 10.62
N ASP A 20 -4.26 -4.44 11.57
CA ASP A 20 -3.16 -5.38 11.33
C ASP A 20 -3.68 -6.57 10.52
N LEU A 21 -3.17 -6.73 9.30
CA LEU A 21 -3.63 -7.70 8.31
C LEU A 21 -2.56 -8.69 7.91
N SER A 22 -1.51 -8.84 8.72
CA SER A 22 -0.41 -9.80 8.47
C SER A 22 -0.88 -11.24 8.16
N SER A 23 -2.15 -11.57 8.45
CA SER A 23 -2.81 -12.85 8.17
C SER A 23 -4.17 -12.77 7.43
N GLN A 24 -4.65 -11.60 6.99
CA GLN A 24 -5.99 -11.49 6.41
C GLN A 24 -6.00 -11.71 4.90
N SER A 25 -6.87 -12.60 4.44
CA SER A 25 -7.25 -12.75 3.04
C SER A 25 -8.01 -11.52 2.57
N ILE A 26 -7.85 -11.18 1.29
CA ILE A 26 -8.62 -10.12 0.63
C ILE A 26 -10.12 -10.36 0.82
N SER A 27 -10.85 -9.32 1.24
CA SER A 27 -12.30 -9.36 1.40
C SER A 27 -12.96 -9.73 0.06
N SER A 28 -13.91 -10.66 0.08
CA SER A 28 -14.64 -11.02 -1.14
C SER A 28 -15.41 -9.85 -1.75
N SER A 29 -15.71 -8.83 -0.93
CA SER A 29 -16.46 -7.63 -1.31
C SER A 29 -15.69 -6.70 -2.24
N ILE A 30 -14.35 -6.82 -2.34
CA ILE A 30 -13.55 -5.97 -3.23
C ILE A 30 -13.12 -6.65 -4.54
N TYR A 31 -13.33 -7.96 -4.68
CA TYR A 31 -13.00 -8.67 -5.93
C TYR A 31 -13.63 -8.07 -7.18
N PRO A 32 -14.90 -7.59 -7.18
CA PRO A 32 -15.49 -6.98 -8.37
C PRO A 32 -14.78 -5.71 -8.85
N CYS A 33 -13.94 -5.09 -8.01
CA CYS A 33 -13.20 -3.87 -8.32
C CYS A 33 -11.72 -4.10 -8.61
N LEU A 34 -11.26 -5.35 -8.51
CA LEU A 34 -9.92 -5.72 -8.93
C LEU A 34 -9.98 -6.14 -10.40
N PRO A 35 -8.95 -5.83 -11.21
CA PRO A 35 -8.88 -6.34 -12.56
C PRO A 35 -8.94 -7.87 -12.54
N ASP A 36 -9.53 -8.46 -13.57
CA ASP A 36 -9.77 -9.90 -13.58
C ASP A 36 -8.43 -10.64 -13.57
N ALA A 37 -8.07 -11.17 -12.39
CA ALA A 37 -6.82 -11.86 -12.14
C ALA A 37 -6.76 -13.24 -12.81
N ARG A 38 -7.62 -13.51 -13.80
CA ARG A 38 -7.94 -14.88 -14.26
C ARG A 38 -8.19 -15.04 -15.75
N GLU A 39 -8.41 -13.97 -16.53
CA GLU A 39 -8.54 -14.10 -17.99
C GLU A 39 -7.16 -14.20 -18.66
N GLY A 40 -6.82 -15.40 -19.15
CA GLY A 40 -5.61 -15.67 -19.95
C GLY A 40 -4.38 -16.14 -19.18
N LEU A 41 -4.40 -16.23 -17.85
CA LEU A 41 -3.22 -16.62 -17.08
C LEU A 41 -2.87 -18.10 -17.27
N SER A 42 -1.61 -18.39 -17.57
CA SER A 42 -1.10 -19.76 -17.48
C SER A 42 -1.20 -20.26 -16.02
N LYS A 43 -1.40 -21.58 -15.82
CA LYS A 43 -1.53 -22.19 -14.48
C LYS A 43 -0.36 -21.86 -13.52
N SER A 44 0.83 -21.55 -14.04
CA SER A 44 1.99 -21.16 -13.23
C SER A 44 1.92 -19.71 -12.74
N GLN A 45 1.26 -18.81 -13.49
CA GLN A 45 1.05 -17.41 -13.12
C GLN A 45 -0.21 -17.22 -12.26
N MET A 46 -1.23 -18.10 -12.42
CA MET A 46 -2.38 -18.21 -11.51
C MET A 46 -1.99 -18.51 -10.04
N ASN A 47 -0.76 -18.95 -9.79
CA ASN A 47 -0.30 -19.35 -8.45
C ASN A 47 0.20 -18.20 -7.57
N LYS A 48 0.26 -16.94 -8.06
CA LYS A 48 0.54 -15.78 -7.20
C LYS A 48 -0.77 -15.08 -6.85
N PRO A 49 -1.39 -15.39 -5.68
CA PRO A 49 -2.62 -14.74 -5.29
C PRO A 49 -2.38 -13.23 -5.12
N PRO A 50 -3.40 -12.39 -5.38
CA PRO A 50 -3.33 -10.98 -5.04
C PRO A 50 -2.95 -10.81 -3.56
N LEU A 51 -2.03 -9.90 -3.29
CA LEU A 51 -1.46 -9.66 -1.98
C LEU A 51 -2.08 -8.40 -1.37
N LEU A 52 -2.81 -8.58 -0.28
CA LEU A 52 -3.29 -7.46 0.51
C LEU A 52 -2.10 -6.77 1.19
N ARG A 53 -1.91 -5.49 0.88
CA ARG A 53 -0.84 -4.66 1.47
C ARG A 53 -1.32 -3.84 2.66
N GLY A 54 -2.59 -3.43 2.66
CA GLY A 54 -3.15 -2.67 3.77
C GLY A 54 -4.64 -2.42 3.63
N VAL A 55 -5.28 -2.16 4.78
CA VAL A 55 -6.67 -1.71 4.89
C VAL A 55 -6.76 -0.63 5.96
N VAL A 56 -7.42 0.46 5.61
CA VAL A 56 -7.61 1.61 6.48
C VAL A 56 -9.07 2.03 6.45
N GLU A 57 -9.67 2.19 7.63
CA GLU A 57 -10.99 2.80 7.76
C GLU A 57 -10.84 4.32 7.94
N TYR A 58 -11.58 5.09 7.14
CA TYR A 58 -11.59 6.54 7.22
C TYR A 58 -12.95 7.10 6.76
N LYS A 59 -13.58 7.94 7.60
CA LYS A 59 -14.87 8.60 7.32
C LYS A 59 -15.98 7.64 6.85
N GLY A 60 -16.11 6.49 7.52
CA GLY A 60 -17.13 5.49 7.21
C GLY A 60 -16.86 4.66 5.94
N LYS A 61 -15.65 4.77 5.38
CA LYS A 61 -15.21 4.04 4.19
C LYS A 61 -14.00 3.18 4.52
N GLN A 62 -13.86 2.05 3.83
CA GLN A 62 -12.66 1.22 3.90
C GLN A 62 -11.84 1.38 2.63
N TYR A 63 -10.55 1.60 2.80
CA TYR A 63 -9.58 1.75 1.73
C TYR A 63 -8.64 0.56 1.74
N TYR A 64 -8.53 -0.13 0.62
CA TYR A 64 -7.70 -1.31 0.43
C TYR A 64 -6.56 -0.98 -0.52
N VAL A 65 -5.38 -1.56 -0.25
CA VAL A 65 -4.27 -1.61 -1.20
C VAL A 65 -3.95 -3.06 -1.49
N VAL A 66 -4.03 -3.44 -2.77
CA VAL A 66 -3.75 -4.78 -3.26
C VAL A 66 -2.62 -4.71 -4.28
N GLU A 67 -1.60 -5.55 -4.11
CA GLU A 67 -0.59 -5.78 -5.13
C GLU A 67 -0.87 -7.10 -5.83
N MET A 68 -0.89 -7.07 -7.16
CA MET A 68 -1.16 -8.27 -7.95
C MET A 68 -0.52 -8.20 -9.33
N LEU A 69 -0.38 -9.37 -9.95
CA LEU A 69 -0.10 -9.48 -11.37
C LEU A 69 -1.42 -9.38 -12.15
N TYR A 70 -1.44 -8.60 -13.22
CA TYR A 70 -2.59 -8.42 -14.09
C TYR A 70 -2.17 -8.48 -15.55
N LYS A 71 -3.09 -8.92 -16.42
CA LYS A 71 -2.88 -8.93 -17.86
C LYS A 71 -3.00 -7.50 -18.39
N THR A 72 -2.05 -7.09 -19.21
CA THR A 72 -2.09 -5.76 -19.85
C THR A 72 -1.58 -5.84 -21.28
N THR A 73 -1.84 -4.79 -22.08
CA THR A 73 -1.34 -4.71 -23.45
C THR A 73 0.16 -4.39 -23.42
N PRO A 74 1.01 -5.19 -24.09
CA PRO A 74 2.43 -4.91 -24.12
C PRO A 74 2.71 -3.57 -24.81
N PRO A 75 3.73 -2.82 -24.35
CA PRO A 75 4.10 -1.54 -24.97
C PRO A 75 4.68 -1.67 -26.39
N PHE A 76 4.93 -2.91 -26.84
CA PHE A 76 5.48 -3.23 -28.16
C PHE A 76 4.47 -4.04 -28.98
N VAL A 77 4.25 -3.63 -30.23
CA VAL A 77 3.11 -4.05 -31.08
C VAL A 77 3.18 -5.51 -31.54
N ASP A 78 4.34 -6.17 -31.41
CA ASP A 78 4.59 -7.51 -31.98
C ASP A 78 4.60 -8.64 -30.93
N TYR A 79 3.98 -8.42 -29.76
CA TYR A 79 3.90 -9.46 -28.73
C TYR A 79 2.67 -10.35 -28.96
N GLU A 80 2.88 -11.60 -29.39
CA GLU A 80 1.81 -12.58 -29.61
C GLU A 80 1.39 -13.33 -28.33
N GLU A 81 2.11 -13.14 -27.21
CA GLU A 81 1.86 -13.81 -25.94
C GLU A 81 1.15 -12.92 -24.91
N ASP A 82 0.49 -13.56 -23.94
CA ASP A 82 -0.12 -12.86 -22.81
C ASP A 82 0.94 -12.12 -21.98
N TYR A 83 0.86 -10.79 -21.96
CA TYR A 83 1.77 -9.92 -21.21
C TYR A 83 1.20 -9.59 -19.82
N TYR A 84 2.02 -9.78 -18.80
CA TYR A 84 1.64 -9.58 -17.40
C TYR A 84 2.55 -8.56 -16.71
N GLN A 85 1.93 -7.68 -15.94
CA GLN A 85 2.63 -6.67 -15.17
C GLN A 85 2.20 -6.70 -13.71
N GLY A 86 3.12 -6.36 -12.81
CA GLY A 86 2.80 -6.15 -11.40
C GLY A 86 2.32 -4.72 -11.19
N GLY A 87 1.22 -4.56 -10.46
CA GLY A 87 0.66 -3.25 -10.17
C GLY A 87 0.08 -3.16 -8.78
N ARG A 88 -0.12 -1.92 -8.34
CA ARG A 88 -0.79 -1.58 -7.09
C ARG A 88 -2.19 -1.05 -7.40
N PHE A 89 -3.19 -1.62 -6.74
CA PHE A 89 -4.60 -1.29 -6.90
C PHE A 89 -5.16 -0.78 -5.58
N PHE A 90 -5.77 0.40 -5.64
CA PHE A 90 -6.47 1.04 -4.54
C PHE A 90 -7.97 0.86 -4.74
N VAL A 91 -8.65 0.37 -3.70
CA VAL A 91 -10.10 0.16 -3.74
C VAL A 91 -10.73 0.85 -2.54
N GLN A 92 -11.77 1.64 -2.77
CA GLN A 92 -12.67 2.12 -1.73
C GLN A 92 -13.86 1.17 -1.63
N LEU A 93 -14.28 0.85 -0.41
CA LEU A 93 -15.49 0.09 -0.12
C LEU A 93 -16.36 0.90 0.84
N ASP A 94 -17.63 1.07 0.49
CA ASP A 94 -18.66 1.68 1.34
C ASP A 94 -20.00 0.95 1.17
N GLU A 95 -21.09 1.53 1.70
CA GLU A 95 -22.43 0.93 1.65
C GLU A 95 -22.98 0.76 0.22
N LEU A 96 -22.47 1.51 -0.76
CA LEU A 96 -22.91 1.44 -2.15
C LEU A 96 -22.16 0.37 -2.95
N GLY A 97 -21.05 -0.15 -2.40
CA GLY A 97 -20.23 -1.18 -3.02
C GLY A 97 -18.76 -0.79 -3.07
N CYS A 98 -18.01 -1.48 -3.92
CA CYS A 98 -16.60 -1.20 -4.14
C CYS A 98 -16.40 -0.20 -5.31
N LEU A 99 -15.33 0.57 -5.26
CA LEU A 99 -14.91 1.52 -6.29
C LEU A 99 -13.39 1.39 -6.50
N PRO A 100 -12.91 1.05 -7.71
CA PRO A 100 -11.48 1.18 -8.03
C PRO A 100 -11.08 2.66 -8.05
N LEU A 101 -9.97 2.99 -7.40
CA LEU A 101 -9.45 4.36 -7.33
C LEU A 101 -8.34 4.64 -8.35
N ASN A 102 -7.84 3.61 -9.04
CA ASN A 102 -6.90 3.74 -10.13
C ASN A 102 -7.18 2.72 -11.24
N THR A 103 -6.70 3.02 -12.45
CA THR A 103 -6.82 2.13 -13.60
C THR A 103 -5.65 1.13 -13.67
N THR A 104 -5.75 0.16 -14.57
CA THR A 104 -4.64 -0.76 -14.92
C THR A 104 -3.47 -0.04 -15.57
N ASP A 105 -3.70 1.07 -16.26
CA ASP A 105 -2.65 1.86 -16.90
C ASP A 105 -1.81 2.60 -15.84
N ASP A 106 -2.49 3.12 -14.82
CA ASP A 106 -1.83 3.81 -13.70
C ASP A 106 -1.14 2.84 -12.72
N ALA A 107 -1.60 1.58 -12.65
CA ALA A 107 -1.23 0.66 -11.56
C ALA A 107 0.28 0.37 -11.45
N THR A 108 1.02 0.47 -12.56
CA THR A 108 2.49 0.34 -12.56
C THR A 108 3.15 1.62 -12.11
N ASP A 109 2.70 2.77 -12.63
CA ASP A 109 3.24 4.08 -12.29
C ASP A 109 3.04 4.40 -10.80
N LEU A 110 1.95 3.89 -10.20
CA LEU A 110 1.67 3.98 -8.77
C LEU A 110 2.68 3.24 -7.87
N LEU A 111 3.60 2.44 -8.42
CA LEU A 111 4.76 1.95 -7.67
C LEU A 111 5.79 3.06 -7.43
N PHE A 112 5.77 4.12 -8.24
CA PHE A 112 6.77 5.18 -8.29
C PHE A 112 6.18 6.58 -8.07
N VAL A 113 4.93 6.68 -7.60
CA VAL A 113 4.31 7.96 -7.21
C VAL A 113 3.63 7.88 -5.85
N SER A 114 3.36 9.05 -5.26
CA SER A 114 2.72 9.15 -3.95
C SER A 114 1.29 8.60 -3.96
N MET A 115 0.95 7.84 -2.92
CA MET A 115 -0.40 7.32 -2.66
C MET A 115 -1.41 8.44 -2.45
N THR A 116 -0.98 9.62 -2.01
CA THR A 116 -1.85 10.80 -1.83
C THR A 116 -2.49 11.28 -3.14
N GLN A 117 -2.00 10.82 -4.30
CA GLN A 117 -2.64 11.08 -5.59
C GLN A 117 -3.93 10.27 -5.79
N VAL A 118 -4.12 9.21 -5.01
CA VAL A 118 -5.21 8.23 -5.21
C VAL A 118 -6.10 8.12 -3.97
N VAL A 119 -5.54 8.25 -2.77
CA VAL A 119 -6.26 8.18 -1.50
C VAL A 119 -6.04 9.44 -0.65
N PRO A 120 -6.97 9.76 0.28
CA PRO A 120 -6.77 10.87 1.21
C PRO A 120 -5.47 10.75 2.01
N GLU A 121 -4.83 11.87 2.36
CA GLU A 121 -3.56 11.87 3.09
C GLU A 121 -3.56 11.03 4.37
N PRO A 122 -4.58 11.09 5.27
CA PRO A 122 -4.61 10.23 6.46
C PRO A 122 -4.62 8.74 6.12
N VAL A 123 -5.23 8.38 4.99
CA VAL A 123 -5.26 7.00 4.50
C VAL A 123 -3.89 6.60 3.98
N ALA A 124 -3.25 7.43 3.15
CA ALA A 124 -1.91 7.20 2.64
C ALA A 124 -0.89 7.01 3.78
N GLN A 125 -0.91 7.88 4.78
CA GLN A 125 -0.05 7.82 5.97
C GLN A 125 -0.21 6.50 6.74
N GLN A 126 -1.46 6.07 6.99
CA GLN A 126 -1.72 4.81 7.69
C GLN A 126 -1.31 3.58 6.87
N LEU A 127 -1.52 3.60 5.56
CA LEU A 127 -1.06 2.53 4.66
C LEU A 127 0.46 2.43 4.63
N ALA A 128 1.17 3.57 4.56
CA ALA A 128 2.62 3.60 4.65
C ALA A 128 3.10 3.05 5.99
N LEU A 129 2.46 3.44 7.10
CA LEU A 129 2.79 2.93 8.43
C LEU A 129 2.62 1.41 8.53
N GLN A 130 1.52 0.85 8.04
CA GLN A 130 1.32 -0.60 7.97
C GLN A 130 2.43 -1.30 7.18
N TRP A 131 2.82 -0.74 6.03
CA TRP A 131 3.87 -1.30 5.20
C TRP A 131 5.22 -1.31 5.92
N TRP A 132 5.62 -0.20 6.55
CA TRP A 132 6.86 -0.09 7.30
C TRP A 132 6.87 -0.95 8.57
N GLN A 133 5.74 -1.08 9.27
CA GLN A 133 5.59 -2.00 10.40
C GLN A 133 5.74 -3.46 9.98
N LYS A 134 5.15 -3.85 8.84
CA LYS A 134 5.33 -5.19 8.28
C LYS A 134 6.79 -5.45 7.94
N ARG A 135 7.46 -4.50 7.27
CA ARG A 135 8.88 -4.60 6.94
C ARG A 135 9.76 -4.69 8.19
N LEU A 136 9.45 -3.92 9.23
CA LEU A 136 10.10 -4.01 10.53
C LEU A 136 9.98 -5.41 11.14
N ASN A 137 8.77 -5.98 11.11
CA ASN A 137 8.50 -7.32 11.64
C ASN A 137 9.24 -8.40 10.84
N GLU A 138 9.29 -8.29 9.51
CA GLU A 138 10.02 -9.22 8.63
C GLU A 138 11.54 -9.19 8.88
N LEU A 139 12.12 -8.01 9.07
CA LEU A 139 13.55 -7.86 9.33
C LEU A 139 13.94 -8.21 10.78
N GLY A 140 12.97 -8.09 11.70
CA GLY A 140 13.09 -8.45 13.11
C GLY A 140 13.88 -7.44 13.95
N SER A 141 14.28 -6.29 13.40
CA SER A 141 14.86 -5.21 14.19
C SER A 141 14.82 -3.84 13.50
N LEU A 142 14.73 -2.79 14.32
CA LEU A 142 14.74 -1.40 13.85
C LEU A 142 16.07 -1.03 13.16
N GLN A 143 17.19 -1.57 13.64
CA GLN A 143 18.50 -1.30 13.05
C GLN A 143 18.62 -1.89 11.64
N LYS A 144 18.10 -3.09 11.42
CA LYS A 144 18.06 -3.71 10.08
C LYS A 144 17.16 -2.92 9.15
N LEU A 145 16.00 -2.45 9.64
CA LEU A 145 15.12 -1.60 8.85
C LEU A 145 15.81 -0.29 8.44
N LYS A 146 16.48 0.39 9.38
CA LYS A 146 17.25 1.60 9.06
C LYS A 146 18.30 1.34 7.98
N GLN A 147 19.03 0.23 8.09
CA GLN A 147 20.03 -0.14 7.10
C GLN A 147 19.41 -0.45 5.73
N ASP A 148 18.32 -1.23 5.70
CA ASP A 148 17.56 -1.57 4.49
C ASP A 148 17.08 -0.32 3.75
N ILE A 149 16.58 0.68 4.48
CA ILE A 149 16.18 1.98 3.92
C ILE A 149 17.38 2.72 3.34
N LEU A 150 18.47 2.85 4.11
CA LEU A 150 19.66 3.58 3.66
C LEU A 150 20.31 2.91 2.43
N ASP A 151 20.25 1.59 2.34
CA ASP A 151 20.73 0.85 1.17
C ASP A 151 19.78 1.03 -0.02
N GLY A 152 18.47 1.01 0.20
CA GLY A 152 17.46 1.28 -0.83
C GLY A 152 17.55 2.69 -1.40
N LEU A 153 17.90 3.70 -0.60
CA LEU A 153 18.06 5.08 -1.05
C LEU A 153 19.29 5.31 -1.93
N LYS A 154 20.17 4.31 -2.13
CA LYS A 154 21.33 4.46 -3.02
C LYS A 154 20.88 4.43 -4.49
N PRO A 155 21.40 5.33 -5.35
CA PRO A 155 21.05 5.34 -6.77
C PRO A 155 21.32 4.00 -7.45
N GLY A 156 20.33 3.51 -8.19
CA GLY A 156 20.39 2.26 -8.94
C GLY A 156 19.03 1.81 -9.48
N PRO A 157 18.96 0.66 -10.16
CA PRO A 157 17.72 0.11 -10.73
C PRO A 157 16.62 -0.19 -9.70
N TYR A 158 16.97 -0.27 -8.42
CA TYR A 158 16.08 -0.56 -7.32
C TYR A 158 16.09 0.55 -6.25
N THR A 159 16.31 1.79 -6.70
CA THR A 159 16.25 2.96 -5.81
C THR A 159 14.88 3.01 -5.16
N LEU A 160 14.87 3.05 -3.83
CA LEU A 160 13.69 3.29 -3.03
C LEU A 160 13.32 4.77 -3.12
N TYR A 161 12.08 5.05 -3.48
CA TYR A 161 11.52 6.40 -3.43
C TYR A 161 10.68 6.54 -2.16
N LEU A 162 10.98 7.54 -1.34
CA LEU A 162 10.21 7.87 -0.15
C LEU A 162 9.31 9.06 -0.44
N PHE A 163 8.00 8.90 -0.25
CA PHE A 163 7.03 9.99 -0.32
C PHE A 163 6.76 10.58 1.06
N ALA A 164 5.96 11.65 1.13
CA ALA A 164 5.67 12.34 2.38
C ALA A 164 5.00 11.42 3.41
N GLU A 165 4.10 10.54 2.94
CA GLU A 165 3.47 9.52 3.76
C GLU A 165 4.46 8.47 4.32
N ASP A 166 5.52 8.14 3.58
CA ASP A 166 6.57 7.23 4.03
C ASP A 166 7.44 7.88 5.09
N VAL A 167 7.83 9.14 4.88
CA VAL A 167 8.61 9.91 5.86
C VAL A 167 7.82 10.03 7.16
N TRP A 168 6.54 10.41 7.08
CA TRP A 168 5.65 10.46 8.23
C TRP A 168 5.57 9.11 8.96
N ALA A 169 5.39 8.01 8.21
CA ALA A 169 5.28 6.67 8.77
C ALA A 169 6.57 6.22 9.47
N LEU A 170 7.73 6.49 8.87
CA LEU A 170 9.04 6.18 9.44
C LEU A 170 9.29 6.98 10.73
N GLU A 171 8.86 8.23 10.79
CA GLU A 171 8.92 9.04 12.02
C GLU A 171 8.09 8.43 13.15
N GLN A 172 6.89 7.88 12.85
CA GLN A 172 6.08 7.16 13.85
C GLN A 172 6.79 5.91 14.39
N LEU A 173 7.71 5.32 13.62
CA LEU A 173 8.54 4.18 14.04
C LEU A 173 9.85 4.60 14.73
N GLY A 174 10.08 5.90 14.95
CA GLY A 174 11.33 6.42 15.53
C GLY A 174 12.52 6.36 14.57
N ILE A 175 12.26 6.38 13.26
CA ILE A 175 13.25 6.48 12.20
C ILE A 175 13.19 7.88 11.60
N THR A 176 14.27 8.65 11.78
CA THR A 176 14.46 9.91 11.08
C THR A 176 15.33 9.68 9.86
N ILE A 177 14.84 10.08 8.69
CA ILE A 177 15.61 10.02 7.45
C ILE A 177 16.36 11.34 7.29
N PRO A 178 17.69 11.33 7.09
CA PRO A 178 18.43 12.56 6.87
C PRO A 178 17.97 13.23 5.57
N GLU A 179 17.74 14.55 5.59
CA GLU A 179 17.27 15.32 4.42
C GLU A 179 18.15 15.13 3.18
N SER A 180 19.45 14.92 3.36
CA SER A 180 20.40 14.62 2.28
C SER A 180 20.05 13.36 1.48
N ALA A 181 19.28 12.44 2.08
CA ALA A 181 18.82 11.22 1.43
C ALA A 181 17.44 11.37 0.75
N LEU A 182 16.70 12.46 1.02
CA LEU A 182 15.39 12.76 0.43
C LEU A 182 15.48 13.60 -0.86
N ASN A 183 16.59 14.30 -1.08
CA ASN A 183 16.78 15.25 -2.20
C ASN A 183 17.39 14.64 -3.47
N GLN A 184 17.18 13.35 -3.74
CA GLN A 184 17.64 12.78 -5.00
C GLN A 184 16.74 13.26 -6.16
N PRO A 185 17.32 13.69 -7.31
CA PRO A 185 16.53 14.14 -8.45
C PRO A 185 15.59 13.01 -8.88
N ARG A 186 14.30 13.35 -8.97
CA ARG A 186 13.25 12.50 -9.53
C ARG A 186 13.42 12.36 -11.03
#